data_AF-A0AAJ5D7M3-F1
#
_entry.id   AF-A0AAJ5D7M3-F1
#
_cell.length_a   1.000
_cell.length_b   1.000
_cell.length_c   1.000
_cell.angle_alpha   90.00
_cell.angle_beta   90.00
_cell.angle_gamma   90.00
#
_symmetry.space_group_name_H-M   'P 1'
#
loop_
_entity.id
_entity.type
_entity.pdbx_description
1 polymer ?
#
loop_
_entity_poly.entity_id
_entity_poly.type
_entity_poly.pdbx_seq_one_letter_code
_entity_poly.pdbx_strand_id
1 'polypeptide(L)'
;MMKFFKKITFIHPIRKYIHVLLIIFMFALVVPAGFNPLYLNLIMVLFGLVILNRGFDYKGTDTKAYYKCLYMGVAMCLLFIVLFTKNG
;
A
#
# COMPACT_ATOMS: atom_id res chain seq x y z
N MET A 1 -24.44 -8.87 14.28
CA MET A 1 -23.66 -8.14 13.24
C MET A 1 -22.99 -6.84 13.71
N MET A 2 -23.28 -6.30 14.91
CA MET A 2 -22.71 -5.02 15.40
C MET A 2 -21.27 -5.10 15.98
N LYS A 3 -20.75 -6.29 16.31
CA LYS A 3 -19.40 -6.42 16.91
C LYS A 3 -18.24 -6.24 15.91
N PHE A 4 -18.48 -6.43 14.61
CA PHE A 4 -17.43 -6.29 13.59
C PHE A 4 -17.06 -4.82 13.31
N PHE A 5 -18.02 -3.90 13.43
CA PHE A 5 -17.78 -2.47 13.18
C PHE A 5 -16.89 -1.84 14.26
N LYS A 6 -17.03 -2.23 15.53
CA LYS A 6 -16.17 -1.73 16.62
C LYS A 6 -14.72 -2.18 16.52
N LYS A 7 -14.46 -3.36 15.96
CA LYS A 7 -13.08 -3.86 15.75
C LYS A 7 -12.37 -3.07 14.64
N ILE A 8 -13.12 -2.55 13.66
CA ILE A 8 -12.59 -1.70 12.58
C ILE A 8 -12.17 -0.32 13.11
N THR A 9 -12.89 0.21 14.10
CA THR A 9 -12.59 1.53 14.70
C THR A 9 -11.28 1.53 15.51
N PHE A 10 -10.90 0.41 16.13
CA PHE A 10 -9.64 0.29 16.89
C PHE A 10 -8.40 0.02 16.01
N ILE A 11 -8.59 -0.39 14.76
CA ILE A 11 -7.50 -0.60 13.79
C ILE A 11 -7.02 0.73 13.18
N HIS A 12 -7.84 1.78 13.23
CA HIS A 12 -7.52 3.10 12.69
C HIS A 12 -6.19 3.71 13.19
N PRO A 13 -5.87 3.73 14.50
CA PRO A 13 -4.60 4.27 14.97
C PRO A 13 -3.42 3.40 14.52
N ILE A 14 -3.52 2.07 14.61
CA ILE A 14 -2.44 1.15 14.24
C ILE A 14 -2.13 1.25 12.73
N ARG A 15 -3.15 1.39 11.87
CA ARG A 15 -2.97 1.60 10.42
C ARG A 15 -2.20 2.87 10.09
N LYS A 16 -2.41 3.95 10.86
CA LYS A 16 -1.71 5.22 10.68
C LYS A 16 -0.20 5.06 10.92
N TYR A 17 0.21 4.25 11.90
CA TYR A 17 1.63 3.96 12.15
C TYR A 17 2.24 3.02 11.10
N ILE A 18 1.48 2.05 10.59
CA ILE A 18 1.93 1.15 9.52
C ILE A 18 2.32 1.96 8.26
N HIS A 19 1.54 2.98 7.91
CA HIS A 19 1.86 3.86 6.77
C HIS A 19 3.19 4.62 6.97
N VAL A 20 3.45 5.11 8.19
CA VAL A 20 4.71 5.83 8.49
C VAL A 20 5.90 4.88 8.40
N LEU A 21 5.76 3.68 8.96
CA LEU A 21 6.81 2.66 8.93
C LEU A 21 7.11 2.21 7.49
N LEU A 22 6.08 2.04 6.66
CA LEU A 22 6.22 1.74 5.23
C LEU A 22 6.94 2.87 4.48
N ILE A 23 6.64 4.15 4.73
CA ILE A 23 7.36 5.27 4.12
C ILE A 23 8.84 5.25 4.49
N ILE A 24 9.18 5.03 5.76
CA ILE A 24 10.58 4.98 6.21
C ILE A 24 11.32 3.84 5.49
N PHE A 25 10.66 2.69 5.34
CA PHE A 25 11.21 1.56 4.60
C PHE A 25 11.43 1.88 3.12
N MET A 26 10.51 2.60 2.49
CA MET A 26 10.65 3.04 1.09
C MET A 26 11.84 3.99 0.94
N PHE A 27 12.02 4.95 1.84
CA PHE A 27 13.18 5.87 1.82
C PHE A 27 14.51 5.13 2.01
N ALA A 28 14.56 4.14 2.91
CA ALA A 28 15.75 3.32 3.10
C ALA A 28 16.11 2.51 1.84
N LEU A 29 15.12 2.11 1.05
CA LEU A 29 15.29 1.35 -0.18
C LEU A 29 15.67 2.21 -1.40
N VAL A 30 15.54 3.55 -1.34
CA VAL A 30 15.91 4.44 -2.45
C VAL A 30 17.40 4.39 -2.76
N VAL A 31 18.25 4.34 -1.73
CA VAL A 31 19.72 4.28 -1.89
C VAL A 31 20.14 2.98 -2.59
N PRO A 32 19.76 1.77 -2.15
CA PRO A 32 20.10 0.54 -2.85
C PRO A 32 19.42 0.41 -4.22
N ALA A 33 18.28 1.10 -4.47
CA ALA A 33 17.64 1.13 -5.78
C ALA A 33 18.47 1.82 -6.87
N GLY A 34 19.41 2.71 -6.51
CA GLY A 34 20.39 3.26 -7.45
C GLY A 34 21.40 2.24 -7.97
N PHE A 35 21.59 1.12 -7.25
CA PHE A 35 22.56 0.07 -7.58
C PHE A 35 21.90 -1.19 -8.17
N ASN A 36 20.66 -1.50 -7.75
CA ASN A 36 19.92 -2.65 -8.27
C ASN A 36 18.43 -2.29 -8.47
N PRO A 37 17.90 -2.41 -9.71
CA PRO A 37 16.51 -2.06 -10.02
C PRO A 37 15.48 -2.92 -9.29
N LEU A 38 15.87 -4.07 -8.73
CA LEU A 38 15.01 -4.92 -7.91
C LEU A 38 14.46 -4.19 -6.68
N TYR A 39 15.26 -3.31 -6.06
CA TYR A 39 14.80 -2.51 -4.92
C TYR A 39 13.79 -1.44 -5.34
N LEU A 40 13.88 -0.94 -6.57
CA LEU A 40 12.90 0.00 -7.14
C LEU A 40 11.54 -0.68 -7.35
N ASN A 41 11.56 -1.95 -7.76
CA ASN A 41 10.37 -2.79 -7.84
C ASN A 41 9.77 -3.03 -6.44
N LEU A 42 10.59 -3.34 -5.42
CA LEU A 42 10.15 -3.47 -4.03
C LEU A 42 9.48 -2.20 -3.48
N ILE A 43 10.05 -1.03 -3.79
CA ILE A 43 9.44 0.28 -3.44
C ILE A 43 8.05 0.40 -4.07
N MET A 44 7.86 0.04 -5.34
CA MET A 44 6.55 0.10 -5.98
C MET A 44 5.50 -0.80 -5.30
N VAL A 45 5.90 -2.00 -4.82
CA VAL A 45 5.00 -2.88 -4.05
C VAL A 45 4.61 -2.26 -2.72
N LEU A 46 5.59 -1.74 -1.99
CA LEU A 46 5.37 -1.06 -0.71
C LEU A 46 4.42 0.13 -0.91
N PHE A 47 4.55 0.86 -2.01
CA PHE A 47 3.64 1.96 -2.35
C PHE A 47 2.21 1.48 -2.62
N GLY A 48 2.04 0.41 -3.40
CA GLY A 48 0.74 -0.21 -3.66
C GLY A 48 0.06 -0.66 -2.37
N LEU A 49 0.81 -1.27 -1.45
CA LEU A 49 0.34 -1.65 -0.12
C LEU A 49 -0.08 -0.44 0.74
N VAL A 50 0.67 0.66 0.69
CA VAL A 50 0.31 1.91 1.37
C VAL A 50 -1.01 2.47 0.82
N ILE A 51 -1.18 2.51 -0.50
CA ILE A 51 -2.41 2.99 -1.15
C ILE A 51 -3.61 2.10 -0.80
N LEU A 52 -3.43 0.77 -0.81
CA LEU A 52 -4.47 -0.18 -0.38
C LEU A 52 -4.88 0.07 1.07
N ASN A 53 -3.88 0.19 1.96
CA ASN A 53 -4.12 0.41 3.38
C ASN A 53 -4.86 1.73 3.64
N ARG A 54 -4.47 2.81 2.95
CA ARG A 54 -5.17 4.11 2.98
C ARG A 54 -6.56 4.01 2.37
N GLY A 55 -6.76 3.18 1.35
CA GLY A 55 -8.07 2.87 0.78
C GLY A 55 -9.05 2.42 1.86
N PHE A 56 -8.65 1.51 2.74
CA PHE A 56 -9.50 1.03 3.84
C PHE A 56 -9.93 2.09 4.84
N ASP A 57 -9.25 3.23 4.94
CA ASP A 57 -9.71 4.36 5.77
C ASP A 57 -10.92 5.09 5.17
N TYR A 58 -11.17 4.95 3.86
CA TYR A 58 -12.39 5.45 3.20
C TYR A 58 -13.56 4.47 3.29
N LYS A 59 -13.35 3.25 3.84
CA LYS A 59 -14.38 2.21 3.96
C LYS A 59 -15.43 2.62 4.99
N GLY A 60 -16.58 3.10 4.51
CA GLY A 60 -17.71 3.53 5.33
C GLY A 60 -17.94 5.04 5.32
N THR A 61 -17.01 5.82 4.79
CA THR A 61 -17.12 7.27 4.65
C THR A 61 -17.39 7.67 3.20
N ASP A 62 -16.61 7.13 2.26
CA ASP A 62 -16.75 7.46 0.83
C ASP A 62 -16.42 6.24 -0.03
N THR A 63 -17.47 5.55 -0.48
CA THR A 63 -17.36 4.31 -1.24
C THR A 63 -16.72 4.50 -2.60
N LYS A 64 -16.88 5.66 -3.26
CA LYS A 64 -16.21 5.95 -4.54
C LYS A 64 -14.69 6.08 -4.34
N ALA A 65 -14.27 6.78 -3.30
CA ALA A 65 -12.84 6.92 -2.96
C ALA A 65 -12.22 5.57 -2.56
N TYR A 66 -12.95 4.76 -1.78
CA TYR A 66 -12.55 3.39 -1.40
C TYR A 66 -12.20 2.54 -2.61
N TYR A 67 -13.12 2.43 -3.58
CA TYR A 67 -12.89 1.62 -4.78
C TYR A 67 -11.76 2.17 -5.63
N LYS A 68 -11.67 3.50 -5.82
CA LYS A 68 -10.55 4.10 -6.58
C LYS A 68 -9.19 3.77 -5.98
N CYS A 69 -9.03 3.89 -4.66
CA CYS A 69 -7.78 3.52 -3.97
C CYS A 69 -7.49 2.02 -4.10
N LEU A 70 -8.50 1.15 -4.00
CA LEU A 70 -8.36 -0.28 -4.21
C LEU A 70 -7.87 -0.61 -5.62
N TYR A 71 -8.54 -0.08 -6.65
CA TYR A 71 -8.16 -0.29 -8.04
C TYR A 71 -6.75 0.22 -8.32
N MET A 72 -6.40 1.40 -7.79
CA MET A 72 -5.07 1.99 -8.01
C MET A 72 -3.97 1.20 -7.30
N GLY A 73 -4.22 0.74 -6.07
CA GLY A 73 -3.28 -0.10 -5.32
C GLY A 73 -3.09 -1.48 -5.96
N VAL A 74 -4.17 -2.13 -6.41
CA VAL A 74 -4.11 -3.41 -7.14
C VAL A 74 -3.39 -3.23 -8.48
N ALA A 75 -3.68 -2.17 -9.22
CA ALA A 75 -3.01 -1.87 -10.49
C ALA A 75 -1.51 -1.66 -10.32
N MET A 76 -1.07 -0.97 -9.26
CA MET A 76 0.35 -0.82 -8.95
C MET A 76 1.03 -2.14 -8.57
N CYS A 77 0.36 -2.99 -7.79
CA CYS A 77 0.86 -4.34 -7.50
C CYS A 77 0.95 -5.21 -8.76
N LEU A 78 -0.01 -5.12 -9.69
CA LEU A 78 0.02 -5.84 -10.96
C LEU A 78 1.12 -5.32 -11.90
N LEU A 79 1.30 -3.99 -11.98
CA LEU A 79 2.40 -3.38 -12.72
C LEU A 79 3.75 -3.89 -12.20
N PHE A 80 3.92 -4.00 -10.88
CA PHE A 80 5.11 -4.63 -10.30
C PHE A 80 5.29 -6.06 -10.79
N ILE A 81 4.27 -6.92 -10.75
CA ILE A 81 4.38 -8.31 -11.22
C ILE A 81 4.84 -8.32 -12.68
N VAL A 82 4.24 -7.51 -13.54
CA VAL A 82 4.62 -7.44 -14.96
C VAL A 82 6.06 -6.95 -15.14
N LEU A 83 6.47 -5.89 -14.44
CA LEU A 83 7.83 -5.34 -14.51
C LEU A 83 8.87 -6.29 -13.92
N PHE A 84 8.53 -7.03 -12.87
CA PHE A 84 9.39 -8.02 -12.24
C PHE A 84 9.59 -9.24 -13.14
N THR A 85 8.51 -9.76 -13.75
CA THR A 85 8.58 -10.92 -14.66
C THR A 85 9.31 -10.59 -15.98
N LYS A 86 9.38 -9.30 -16.35
CA LYS A 86 10.13 -8.84 -17.54
C LYS A 86 11.60 -8.53 -17.27
N ASN A 87 11.97 -8.23 -16.03
CA ASN A 87 13.32 -7.75 -15.66
C ASN A 87 14.10 -8.75 -14.79
N GLY A 88 13.53 -9.91 -14.43
CA GLY A 88 14.20 -11.01 -13.73
C GLY A 88 14.47 -12.18 -14.66
#